data_AF-A0A9P7F922-F1
#
_entry.id   AF-A0A9P7F922-F1
#
_cell.length_a   1.000
_cell.length_b   1.000
_cell.length_c   1.000
_cell.angle_alpha   90.00
_cell.angle_beta   90.00
_cell.angle_gamma   90.00
#
_symmetry.space_group_name_H-M   'P 1'
#
loop_
_entity.id
_entity.type
_entity.pdbx_description
1 polymer ?
#
loop_
_entity_poly.entity_id
_entity_poly.type
_entity_poly.pdbx_seq_one_letter_code
_entity_poly.pdbx_strand_id
1 'polypeptide(L)'
;MIEQAVGLKVIVTFNVETDLDVANGARGEVVEIALDERESNFLLAKAVVLNRTKAKVLGNLDSGVLPFVPMQRTFRIMIGGREEVVTQMQLPLTPAYAFTDYRLQGQTISNAIVDIAQPPSGKLAPMLRCHEGMDEKTSAFFETSMKSLSPLILMSTSGLKIDVY
;
A
#
# COMPACT_ATOMS: atom_id res chain seq x y z
N MET A 1 6.63 -10.99 -12.65
CA MET A 1 5.46 -11.69 -12.09
C MET A 1 5.46 -11.45 -10.59
N ILE A 2 4.39 -10.90 -10.01
CA ILE A 2 4.30 -10.75 -8.55
C ILE A 2 3.95 -12.13 -7.98
N GLU A 3 4.80 -12.67 -7.10
CA GLU A 3 4.50 -13.91 -6.38
C GLU A 3 3.33 -13.66 -5.42
N GLN A 4 2.32 -14.52 -5.48
CA GLN A 4 1.03 -14.30 -4.84
C GLN A 4 0.61 -15.57 -4.12
N ALA A 5 0.28 -15.45 -2.83
CA ALA A 5 -0.11 -16.57 -1.99
C ALA A 5 -1.33 -16.21 -1.12
N VAL A 6 -2.03 -17.24 -0.65
CA VAL A 6 -2.99 -17.11 0.46
C VAL A 6 -2.23 -16.69 1.73
N GLY A 7 -2.84 -15.84 2.56
CA GLY A 7 -2.21 -15.23 3.73
C GLY A 7 -1.41 -13.96 3.45
N LEU A 8 -1.26 -13.58 2.18
CA LEU A 8 -0.52 -12.39 1.79
C LEU A 8 -1.25 -11.13 2.25
N LYS A 9 -0.57 -10.29 3.04
CA LYS A 9 -1.06 -8.95 3.39
C LYS A 9 -0.96 -8.04 2.17
N VAL A 10 -2.07 -7.39 1.84
CA VAL A 10 -2.20 -6.56 0.65
C VAL A 10 -2.79 -5.20 0.97
N ILE A 11 -2.49 -4.24 0.12
CA ILE A 11 -3.13 -2.93 0.11
C ILE A 11 -3.72 -2.68 -1.28
N VAL A 12 -4.91 -2.08 -1.30
CA VAL A 12 -5.60 -1.66 -2.51
C VAL A 12 -4.91 -0.42 -3.06
N THR A 13 -4.57 -0.42 -4.35
CA THR A 13 -3.77 0.63 -4.97
C THR A 13 -4.59 1.69 -5.72
N PHE A 14 -5.89 1.47 -5.87
CA PHE A 14 -6.79 2.36 -6.61
C PHE A 14 -8.12 2.51 -5.89
N ASN A 15 -8.83 3.60 -6.18
CA ASN A 15 -10.23 3.72 -5.83
C ASN A 15 -11.03 2.79 -6.74
N VAL A 16 -11.45 1.65 -6.19
CA VAL A 16 -12.26 0.65 -6.90
C VAL A 16 -13.74 0.95 -6.65
N GLU A 17 -14.13 1.05 -5.38
CA GLU A 17 -15.49 1.43 -4.98
C GLU A 17 -15.44 2.16 -3.62
N THR A 18 -15.50 3.48 -3.64
CA THR A 18 -15.27 4.31 -2.46
C THR A 18 -16.43 4.24 -1.47
N ASP A 19 -17.66 4.05 -1.96
CA ASP A 19 -18.84 4.00 -1.08
C ASP A 19 -18.84 2.74 -0.21
N LEU A 20 -18.15 1.70 -0.67
CA LEU A 20 -17.94 0.44 0.04
C LEU A 20 -16.62 0.39 0.83
N ASP A 21 -15.90 1.52 0.92
CA ASP A 21 -14.55 1.63 1.49
C ASP A 21 -13.51 0.71 0.80
N VAL A 22 -13.69 0.39 -0.48
CA VAL A 22 -12.71 -0.32 -1.33
C VAL A 22 -11.90 0.71 -2.11
N ALA A 23 -11.07 1.44 -1.38
CA ALA A 23 -10.33 2.59 -1.88
C ALA A 23 -8.81 2.41 -1.79
N ASN A 24 -8.05 3.30 -2.44
CA ASN A 24 -6.60 3.32 -2.32
C ASN A 24 -6.19 3.45 -0.84
N GLY A 25 -5.30 2.57 -0.39
CA GLY A 25 -4.87 2.49 1.01
C GLY A 25 -5.67 1.49 1.86
N ALA A 26 -6.79 0.96 1.37
CA ALA A 26 -7.53 -0.08 2.06
C ALA A 26 -6.67 -1.35 2.20
N ARG A 27 -6.62 -1.92 3.40
CA ARG A 27 -5.76 -3.07 3.72
C ARG A 27 -6.58 -4.34 3.87
N GLY A 28 -5.97 -5.45 3.50
CA GLY A 28 -6.60 -6.76 3.64
C GLY A 28 -5.60 -7.91 3.57
N GLU A 29 -6.15 -9.11 3.50
CA GLU A 29 -5.41 -10.36 3.38
C GLU A 29 -6.04 -11.22 2.29
N VAL A 30 -5.19 -11.84 1.46
CA VAL A 30 -5.64 -12.79 0.44
C VAL A 30 -6.10 -14.06 1.14
N VAL A 31 -7.38 -14.40 1.01
CA VAL A 31 -7.95 -15.63 1.60
C VAL A 31 -8.09 -16.75 0.58
N GLU A 32 -8.24 -16.40 -0.69
CA GLU A 32 -8.38 -17.38 -1.78
C GLU A 32 -7.81 -16.82 -3.08
N ILE A 33 -7.28 -17.73 -3.89
CA ILE A 33 -6.82 -17.43 -5.24
C ILE A 33 -7.57 -18.37 -6.19
N ALA A 34 -8.42 -17.78 -7.02
CA ALA A 34 -9.19 -18.50 -8.02
C ALA A 34 -8.68 -18.13 -9.41
N LEU A 35 -8.54 -19.14 -10.27
CA LEU A 35 -8.24 -18.95 -11.69
C LEU A 35 -9.55 -19.01 -12.47
N ASP A 36 -9.77 -18.04 -13.35
CA ASP A 36 -10.91 -18.11 -14.26
C ASP A 36 -10.56 -19.00 -15.46
N GLU A 37 -11.13 -20.21 -15.49
CA GLU A 37 -10.96 -21.18 -16.58
C GLU A 37 -11.58 -20.73 -17.91
N ARG A 38 -12.48 -19.73 -17.88
CA ARG A 38 -13.17 -19.22 -19.08
C ARG A 38 -12.32 -18.21 -19.85
N GLU A 39 -11.29 -17.67 -19.22
CA GLU A 39 -10.37 -16.71 -19.81
C GLU A 39 -9.17 -17.44 -20.39
N SER A 40 -8.93 -17.29 -21.70
CA SER A 40 -7.79 -17.91 -22.41
C SER A 40 -6.41 -17.60 -21.82
N ASN A 41 -6.31 -16.54 -21.00
CA ASN A 41 -5.10 -16.08 -20.32
C ASN A 41 -5.10 -16.35 -18.80
N PHE A 42 -6.02 -17.16 -18.28
CA PHE A 42 -6.16 -17.46 -16.83
C PHE A 42 -6.13 -16.19 -15.97
N LEU A 43 -7.15 -15.33 -16.11
CA LEU A 43 -7.21 -14.14 -15.26
C LEU A 43 -7.29 -14.56 -13.79
N LEU A 44 -6.38 -14.01 -12.98
CA LEU A 44 -6.27 -14.31 -11.56
C LEU A 44 -7.31 -13.48 -10.79
N ALA A 45 -8.35 -14.14 -10.29
CA ALA A 45 -9.26 -13.54 -9.32
C ALA A 45 -8.78 -13.83 -7.89
N LYS A 46 -8.92 -12.86 -7.01
CA LYS A 46 -8.53 -13.01 -5.60
C LYS A 46 -9.66 -12.64 -4.67
N ALA A 47 -10.00 -13.54 -3.77
CA ALA A 47 -10.82 -13.18 -2.63
C ALA A 47 -9.91 -12.56 -1.57
N VAL A 48 -10.23 -11.34 -1.15
CA VAL A 48 -9.48 -10.60 -0.13
C VAL A 48 -10.44 -10.23 0.99
N VAL A 49 -10.08 -10.56 2.22
CA VAL A 49 -10.75 -10.01 3.40
C VAL A 49 -10.22 -8.61 3.66
N LEU A 50 -11.08 -7.60 3.65
CA LEU A 50 -10.69 -6.23 3.95
C LEU A 50 -10.84 -5.96 5.45
N ASN A 51 -9.86 -5.25 6.02
CA ASN A 51 -9.88 -4.88 7.45
C ASN A 51 -11.07 -3.96 7.79
N ARG A 52 -11.49 -3.15 6.82
CA ARG A 52 -12.65 -2.26 6.89
C ARG A 52 -13.30 -2.23 5.52
N THR A 53 -14.59 -2.49 5.47
CA THR A 53 -15.42 -2.33 4.28
C THR A 53 -16.88 -2.18 4.68
N LYS A 54 -17.65 -1.42 3.91
CA LYS A 54 -19.12 -1.36 4.01
C LYS A 54 -19.82 -2.31 3.05
N ALA A 55 -19.05 -3.08 2.28
CA ALA A 55 -19.62 -4.05 1.36
C ALA A 55 -20.47 -5.06 2.12
N LYS A 56 -21.66 -5.32 1.60
CA LYS A 56 -22.51 -6.41 2.09
C LYS A 56 -21.87 -7.75 1.72
N VAL A 57 -22.24 -8.78 2.47
CA VAL A 57 -21.86 -10.16 2.16
C VAL A 57 -22.26 -10.48 0.73
N LEU A 58 -21.31 -10.97 -0.07
CA LEU A 58 -21.50 -11.30 -1.48
C LEU A 58 -21.72 -12.81 -1.62
N GLY A 59 -22.95 -13.20 -1.96
CA GLY A 59 -23.30 -14.59 -2.25
C GLY A 59 -22.97 -15.53 -1.08
N ASN A 60 -22.09 -16.49 -1.34
CA ASN A 60 -21.60 -17.50 -0.39
C ASN A 60 -20.22 -17.17 0.22
N LEU A 61 -19.72 -15.95 0.03
CA LEU A 61 -18.47 -15.51 0.64
C LEU A 61 -18.69 -15.08 2.09
N ASP A 62 -17.64 -15.19 2.91
CA ASP A 62 -17.66 -14.69 4.27
C ASP A 62 -17.76 -13.16 4.33
N SER A 63 -18.19 -12.64 5.48
CA SER A 63 -18.30 -11.20 5.69
C SER A 63 -16.96 -10.48 5.49
N GLY A 64 -16.97 -9.39 4.71
CA GLY A 64 -15.77 -8.60 4.41
C GLY A 64 -14.85 -9.22 3.36
N VAL A 65 -15.18 -10.39 2.81
CA VAL A 65 -14.45 -11.01 1.70
C VAL A 65 -14.98 -10.51 0.37
N LEU A 66 -14.10 -9.90 -0.42
CA LEU A 66 -14.44 -9.35 -1.73
C LEU A 66 -13.57 -9.95 -2.84
N PRO A 67 -14.17 -10.29 -4.00
CA PRO A 67 -13.40 -10.70 -5.17
C PRO A 67 -12.77 -9.48 -5.85
N PHE A 68 -11.48 -9.57 -6.10
CA PHE A 68 -10.69 -8.65 -6.91
C PHE A 68 -10.30 -9.34 -8.20
N VAL A 69 -10.63 -8.69 -9.32
CA VAL A 69 -10.25 -9.13 -10.66
C VAL A 69 -9.25 -8.13 -11.27
N PRO A 70 -8.43 -8.55 -12.24
CA PRO A 70 -7.52 -7.64 -12.91
C PRO A 70 -8.29 -6.46 -13.54
N MET A 71 -7.75 -5.26 -13.35
CA MET A 71 -8.29 -4.03 -13.92
C MET A 71 -7.37 -3.56 -15.04
N GLN A 72 -7.96 -3.13 -16.15
CA GLN A 72 -7.23 -2.48 -17.24
C GLN A 72 -7.11 -0.98 -16.98
N ARG A 73 -5.91 -0.45 -17.16
CA ARG A 73 -5.62 0.99 -17.09
C ARG A 73 -4.75 1.40 -18.26
N THR A 74 -5.01 2.58 -18.79
CA THR A 74 -4.25 3.17 -19.89
C THR A 74 -3.56 4.43 -19.39
N PHE A 75 -2.26 4.50 -19.61
CA PHE A 75 -1.39 5.60 -19.27
C PHE A 75 -0.91 6.25 -20.55
N ARG A 76 -0.80 7.58 -20.54
CA ARG A 76 -0.12 8.33 -21.60
C ARG A 76 1.18 8.84 -21.03
N ILE A 77 2.29 8.46 -21.64
CA ILE A 77 3.63 8.79 -21.17
C ILE A 77 4.39 9.50 -22.29
N MET A 78 5.19 10.49 -21.92
CA MET A 78 6.04 11.21 -22.87
C MET A 78 7.42 10.56 -22.91
N ILE A 79 7.81 10.02 -24.07
CA ILE A 79 9.13 9.42 -24.29
C ILE A 79 9.80 10.17 -25.44
N GLY A 80 10.90 10.89 -25.14
CA GLY A 80 11.65 11.63 -26.16
C GLY A 80 10.83 12.70 -26.90
N GLY A 81 9.84 13.31 -26.22
CA GLY A 81 8.95 14.31 -26.83
C GLY A 81 7.78 13.75 -27.64
N ARG A 82 7.62 12.42 -27.71
CA ARG A 82 6.47 11.75 -28.31
C ARG A 82 5.55 11.19 -27.23
N GLU A 83 4.24 11.30 -27.45
CA GLU A 83 3.23 10.68 -26.59
C GLU A 83 3.11 9.20 -26.96
N GLU A 84 3.34 8.33 -25.99
CA GLU A 84 3.15 6.89 -26.08
C GLU A 84 2.00 6.48 -25.17
N VAL A 85 1.18 5.53 -25.63
CA VAL A 85 0.03 5.02 -24.89
C VAL A 85 0.33 3.60 -24.42
N VAL A 86 0.35 3.39 -23.11
CA VAL A 86 0.60 2.09 -22.49
C VAL A 86 -0.65 1.62 -21.79
N THR A 87 -1.12 0.43 -22.15
CA THR A 87 -2.23 -0.24 -21.45
C THR A 87 -1.69 -1.38 -20.60
N GLN A 88 -2.08 -1.39 -19.32
CA GLN A 88 -1.70 -2.39 -18.36
C GLN A 88 -2.96 -3.06 -17.79
N MET A 89 -2.92 -4.38 -17.66
CA MET A 89 -3.93 -5.15 -16.94
C MET A 89 -3.27 -5.77 -15.70
N GLN A 90 -3.77 -5.40 -14.51
CA GLN A 90 -3.20 -5.88 -13.25
C GLN A 90 -4.27 -5.87 -12.15
N LEU A 91 -4.14 -6.75 -11.17
CA LEU A 91 -4.92 -6.65 -9.94
C LEU A 91 -4.62 -5.30 -9.24
N PRO A 92 -5.65 -4.61 -8.70
CA PRO A 92 -5.46 -3.35 -7.97
C PRO A 92 -4.94 -3.58 -6.55
N LEU A 93 -3.97 -4.49 -6.39
CA LEU A 93 -3.42 -4.95 -5.13
C LEU A 93 -1.89 -5.00 -5.20
N THR A 94 -1.24 -4.60 -4.11
CA THR A 94 0.21 -4.80 -3.93
C THR A 94 0.48 -5.39 -2.54
N PRO A 95 1.55 -6.19 -2.37
CA PRO A 95 1.98 -6.63 -1.04
C PRO A 95 2.16 -5.46 -0.08
N ALA A 96 1.79 -5.66 1.19
CA ALA A 96 1.69 -4.60 2.19
C ALA A 96 2.69 -4.73 3.35
N TYR A 97 3.87 -5.29 3.10
CA TYR A 97 4.90 -5.52 4.13
C TYR A 97 5.92 -4.38 4.23
N ALA A 98 6.17 -3.66 3.14
CA ALA A 98 7.09 -2.54 3.08
C ALA A 98 6.58 -1.51 2.09
N PHE A 99 6.76 -0.24 2.43
CA PHE A 99 6.33 0.89 1.62
C PHE A 99 7.38 1.98 1.65
N THR A 100 7.50 2.72 0.56
CA THR A 100 8.22 3.99 0.60
C THR A 100 7.39 5.02 1.38
N ASP A 101 8.07 5.97 2.01
CA ASP A 101 7.49 7.15 2.65
C ASP A 101 6.43 7.84 1.79
N TYR A 102 6.71 8.04 0.50
CA TYR A 102 5.79 8.63 -0.46
C TYR A 102 4.47 7.85 -0.59
N ARG A 103 4.53 6.51 -0.56
CA ARG A 103 3.33 5.66 -0.67
C ARG A 103 2.51 5.64 0.61
N LEU A 104 3.13 5.97 1.75
CA LEU A 104 2.46 6.07 3.05
C LEU A 104 1.83 7.44 3.29
N GLN A 105 2.13 8.44 2.45
CA GLN A 105 1.62 9.79 2.65
C GLN A 105 0.09 9.83 2.76
N GLY A 106 -0.41 10.49 3.80
CA GLY A 106 -1.84 10.60 4.07
C GLY A 106 -2.50 9.32 4.61
N GLN A 107 -1.74 8.27 4.89
CA GLN A 107 -2.25 7.06 5.56
C GLN A 107 -2.00 7.13 7.07
N THR A 108 -2.97 6.61 7.85
CA THR A 108 -2.76 6.33 9.27
C THR A 108 -2.15 4.94 9.45
N ILE A 109 -1.04 4.85 10.17
CA ILE A 109 -0.39 3.59 10.53
C ILE A 109 -0.28 3.54 12.06
N SER A 110 -0.66 2.42 12.66
CA SER A 110 -0.57 2.24 14.12
C SER A 110 0.86 1.99 14.58
N ASN A 111 1.60 1.16 13.84
CA ASN A 111 2.98 0.78 14.15
C ASN A 111 3.77 0.65 12.86
N ALA A 112 4.99 1.18 12.83
CA ALA A 112 5.88 1.11 11.67
C ALA A 112 7.31 0.79 12.10
N ILE A 113 8.00 0.00 11.29
CA ILE A 113 9.45 -0.15 11.32
C ILE A 113 9.96 0.66 10.15
N VAL A 114 10.80 1.67 10.42
CA VAL A 114 11.38 2.53 9.38
C VAL A 114 12.80 2.07 9.12
N ASP A 115 13.05 1.61 7.90
CA ASP A 115 14.38 1.32 7.37
C ASP A 115 14.96 2.62 6.80
N ILE A 116 16.01 3.13 7.44
CA ILE A 116 16.66 4.37 7.05
C ILE A 116 18.01 4.00 6.44
N ALA A 117 18.01 3.81 5.13
CA ALA A 117 19.24 3.63 4.38
C ALA A 117 20.09 4.91 4.42
N GLN A 118 21.42 4.76 4.40
CA GLN A 118 22.32 5.90 4.24
C GLN A 118 22.05 6.57 2.87
N PRO A 119 21.84 7.90 2.84
CA PRO A 119 21.57 8.60 1.60
C PRO A 119 22.79 8.49 0.66
N PRO A 120 22.58 8.32 -0.67
CA PRO A 120 23.66 8.10 -1.64
C PRO A 120 24.76 9.18 -1.65
N SER A 121 24.49 10.37 -1.09
CA SER A 121 25.37 11.54 -1.10
C SER A 121 25.87 11.98 0.29
N GLY A 122 25.62 11.21 1.35
CA GLY A 122 26.01 11.57 2.73
C GLY A 122 25.30 12.81 3.30
N LYS A 123 24.37 13.41 2.55
CA LYS A 123 23.43 14.44 3.04
C LYS A 123 22.07 13.79 3.18
N LEU A 124 21.48 13.86 4.37
CA LEU A 124 20.08 13.49 4.60
C LEU A 124 19.22 14.26 3.61
N ALA A 125 18.67 13.57 2.60
CA ALA A 125 17.53 14.11 1.87
C ALA A 125 16.39 14.31 2.89
N PRO A 126 15.71 15.46 2.90
CA PRO A 126 14.75 15.79 3.94
C PRO A 126 13.43 15.09 3.64
N MET A 127 13.29 13.78 3.89
CA MET A 127 12.12 13.05 3.36
C MET A 127 11.27 12.26 4.37
N LEU A 128 11.60 12.25 5.66
CA LEU A 128 10.62 11.88 6.70
C LEU A 128 10.48 13.00 7.71
N ARG A 129 9.33 13.69 7.71
CA ARG A 129 8.87 14.48 8.85
C ARG A 129 7.57 13.86 9.38
N CYS A 130 7.63 13.32 10.59
CA CYS A 130 6.45 12.84 11.31
C CYS A 130 6.00 13.96 12.24
N HIS A 131 4.84 14.58 11.97
CA HIS A 131 4.35 15.72 12.77
C HIS A 131 2.97 15.50 13.40
N GLU A 132 2.06 14.79 12.74
CA GLU A 132 0.70 14.60 13.27
C GLU A 132 0.55 13.25 13.99
N GLY A 133 0.20 13.31 15.29
CA GLY A 133 -0.15 12.13 16.10
C GLY A 133 0.99 11.51 16.92
N MET A 134 2.14 12.18 16.99
CA MET A 134 3.24 11.80 17.89
C MET A 134 3.23 12.66 19.16
N ASP A 135 3.46 12.04 20.31
CA ASP A 135 3.80 12.80 21.51
C ASP A 135 5.21 13.41 21.41
N GLU A 136 5.46 14.46 22.19
CA GLU A 136 6.71 15.22 22.19
C GLU A 136 7.95 14.34 22.46
N LYS A 137 7.80 13.29 23.26
CA LYS A 137 8.88 12.34 23.57
C LYS A 137 9.23 11.48 22.37
N THR A 138 8.23 11.04 21.62
CA THR A 138 8.41 10.21 20.42
C THR A 138 9.01 11.04 19.27
N SER A 139 8.60 12.29 19.14
CA SER A 139 9.19 13.24 18.18
C SER A 139 10.67 13.51 18.49
N ALA A 140 11.01 13.78 19.75
CA ALA A 140 12.40 13.99 20.18
C ALA A 140 13.28 12.73 20.00
N PHE A 141 12.74 11.54 20.25
CA PHE A 141 13.43 10.27 19.99
C PHE A 141 13.71 10.07 18.49
N PHE A 142 12.74 10.39 17.63
CA PHE A 142 12.91 10.32 16.18
C PHE A 142 13.99 11.28 15.69
N GLU A 143 13.95 12.55 16.09
CA GLU A 143 14.99 13.52 15.72
C GLU A 143 16.40 13.11 16.20
N THR A 144 16.49 12.52 17.39
CA THR A 144 17.75 12.06 17.95
C THR A 144 18.29 10.83 17.20
N SER A 145 17.40 9.91 16.82
CA SER A 145 17.76 8.68 16.08
C SER A 145 18.12 8.96 14.62
N MET A 146 17.43 9.92 13.98
CA MET A 146 17.80 10.44 12.65
C MET A 146 19.21 11.08 12.64
N LYS A 147 19.60 11.72 13.75
CA LYS A 147 20.95 12.28 13.93
C LYS A 147 22.01 11.23 14.25
N SER A 148 21.64 10.07 14.82
CA SER A 148 22.57 9.01 15.22
C SER A 148 22.81 7.93 14.15
N LEU A 149 22.17 8.03 12.97
CA LEU A 149 22.33 7.11 11.84
C LEU A 149 22.09 5.63 12.21
N SER A 150 21.18 5.35 13.15
CA SER A 150 20.71 3.98 13.38
C SER A 150 19.91 3.49 12.15
N PRO A 151 20.23 2.34 11.55
CA PRO A 151 19.61 1.90 10.29
C PRO A 151 18.14 1.47 10.43
N LEU A 152 17.67 1.21 11.65
CA LEU A 152 16.31 0.76 11.90
C LEU A 152 15.72 1.49 13.11
N ILE A 153 14.57 2.16 12.91
CA ILE A 153 13.83 2.81 14.00
C ILE A 153 12.47 2.14 14.12
N LEU A 154 12.14 1.64 15.31
CA LEU A 154 10.80 1.20 15.66
C LEU A 154 9.97 2.39 16.11
N MET A 155 8.82 2.60 15.48
CA MET A 155 7.92 3.72 15.77
C MET A 155 6.53 3.19 16.11
N SER A 156 6.06 3.50 17.31
CA SER A 156 4.77 3.07 17.84
C SER A 156 4.08 4.26 18.49
N THR A 157 3.11 4.86 17.80
CA THR A 157 2.18 5.85 18.39
C THR A 157 0.78 5.57 17.90
N SER A 158 -0.22 5.84 18.74
CA SER A 158 -1.62 5.80 18.33
C SER A 158 -1.89 6.94 17.34
N GLY A 159 -1.77 6.66 16.04
CA GLY A 159 -2.18 7.59 14.98
C GLY A 159 -1.04 8.27 14.24
N LEU A 160 0.07 7.57 13.97
CA LEU A 160 1.13 8.09 13.13
C LEU A 160 0.59 8.44 11.73
N LYS A 161 0.64 9.72 11.38
CA LYS A 161 0.50 10.20 10.00
C LYS A 161 1.89 10.57 9.47
N ILE A 162 2.17 10.09 8.26
CA ILE A 162 3.42 10.38 7.55
C ILE A 162 3.09 11.42 6.47
N ASP A 163 3.79 12.55 6.49
CA ASP A 163 3.69 13.61 5.50
C ASP A 163 5.06 13.83 4.84
N VAL A 164 5.09 13.95 3.51
CA VAL A 164 6.31 14.21 2.72
C VAL A 164 6.09 15.50 1.93
N TYR A 165 7.01 16.46 2.06
CA TYR A 165 7.02 17.75 1.35
C TYR A 165 8.24 17.85 0.45
#